data_AF-A0A4S2ABT4-F1
#
_entry.id   AF-A0A4S2ABT4-F1
#
_cell.length_a   1.000
_cell.length_b   1.000
_cell.length_c   1.000
_cell.angle_alpha   90.00
_cell.angle_beta   90.00
_cell.angle_gamma   90.00
#
_symmetry.space_group_name_H-M   'P 1'
#
loop_
_entity.id
_entity.type
_entity.pdbx_description
1 polymer ?
#
loop_
_entity_poly.entity_id
_entity_poly.type
_entity_poly.pdbx_seq_one_letter_code
_entity_poly.pdbx_strand_id
1 'polypeptide(L)'
;MQKGARKWIEYYWNYVNSDKYKEEKIKRKAEYEKATHDSDKEENIQEEEQADYYEDSIVTHLSICDVLSNDGVTKVLKKLYSLPKKKFKVHNHYKKPSIFHKYDYVHLQYSESGYGCFAEIELLEDKYIKSIKAIWAQINSYFALIEYCFTFKKPLDEDSYNQFVYDNIRNLTSKDYIIWHRISKEEGKRKDDMDYGLAEQMTEESFPLICQHYITSFLYSEQGKNNPLINMEYRIRKAPIDIDRLYLKGIVIAYYNKKSNYVICSDYDKPNYCMLTGNNRFPQFNICEYIATYRNEFFYCFFGYRELKLFEREFSKFSTGRKSIAYNREFKKLLNKLQSVSEVESRKEKDIYTAFNEAWDFYSFGKKQDLKKYHENDIAKYKKIYENNFSYLKVLSEINYTKNNQRLMILTVIISIVAIFISILTA
;
A
#
# COMPACT_ATOMS: atom_id res chain seq x y z
N MET A 1 -4.78 12.48 17.71
CA MET A 1 -5.11 12.60 16.27
C MET A 1 -4.87 14.05 15.88
N GLN A 2 -4.43 14.36 14.66
CA GLN A 2 -4.27 15.77 14.25
C GLN A 2 -5.65 16.47 14.24
N LYS A 3 -5.69 17.76 14.63
CA LYS A 3 -6.94 18.54 14.69
C LYS A 3 -7.65 18.63 13.33
N GLY A 4 -6.89 18.70 12.24
CA GLY A 4 -7.42 18.70 10.86
C GLY A 4 -8.17 17.41 10.53
N ALA A 5 -7.52 16.25 10.73
CA ALA A 5 -8.13 14.94 10.55
C ALA A 5 -9.43 14.75 11.33
N ARG A 6 -9.46 15.15 12.60
CA ARG A 6 -10.68 15.06 13.41
C ARG A 6 -11.83 15.88 12.84
N LYS A 7 -11.56 17.12 12.42
CA LYS A 7 -12.55 17.99 11.78
C LYS A 7 -13.03 17.43 10.45
N TRP A 8 -12.13 16.83 9.67
CA TRP A 8 -12.45 16.21 8.38
C TRP A 8 -13.41 15.03 8.55
N ILE A 9 -13.16 14.14 9.51
CA ILE A 9 -14.05 13.02 9.86
C ILE A 9 -15.40 13.54 10.38
N GLU A 10 -15.40 14.51 11.30
CA GLU A 10 -16.63 15.10 11.86
C GLU A 10 -17.46 15.80 10.75
N TYR A 11 -16.80 16.45 9.79
CA TYR A 11 -17.44 17.13 8.68
C TYR A 11 -18.15 16.14 7.73
N TYR A 12 -17.46 15.09 7.28
CA TYR A 12 -18.07 14.02 6.45
C TYR A 12 -19.26 13.39 7.16
N TRP A 13 -19.05 12.94 8.40
CA TRP A 13 -20.06 12.20 9.16
C TRP A 13 -21.35 13.00 9.37
N ASN A 14 -21.24 14.32 9.56
CA ASN A 14 -22.42 15.19 9.67
C ASN A 14 -23.12 15.39 8.32
N TYR A 15 -22.38 15.51 7.22
CA TYR A 15 -22.96 15.78 5.91
C TYR A 15 -23.70 14.59 5.32
N VAL A 16 -23.08 13.39 5.34
CA VAL A 16 -23.71 12.19 4.75
C VAL A 16 -24.98 11.75 5.50
N ASN A 17 -25.15 12.25 6.74
CA ASN A 17 -26.39 12.08 7.52
C ASN A 17 -27.46 13.14 7.23
N SER A 18 -27.12 14.22 6.54
CA SER A 18 -28.04 15.32 6.28
C SER A 18 -29.06 14.94 5.22
N ASP A 19 -30.26 15.51 5.30
CA ASP A 19 -31.29 15.30 4.27
C ASP A 19 -30.86 15.90 2.92
N LYS A 20 -30.05 16.98 2.94
CA LYS A 20 -29.43 17.57 1.75
C LYS A 20 -28.61 16.54 0.94
N TYR A 21 -27.77 15.75 1.61
CA TYR A 21 -26.98 14.72 0.92
C TYR A 21 -27.86 13.64 0.28
N LYS A 22 -28.93 13.21 0.97
CA LYS A 22 -29.87 12.21 0.44
C LYS A 22 -30.60 12.75 -0.79
N GLU A 23 -31.06 14.01 -0.75
CA GLU A 23 -31.70 14.68 -1.88
C GLU A 23 -30.75 14.81 -3.08
N GLU A 24 -29.50 15.24 -2.85
CA GLU A 24 -28.48 15.34 -3.91
C GLU A 24 -28.15 13.97 -4.52
N LYS A 25 -28.03 12.92 -3.70
CA LYS A 25 -27.80 11.55 -4.18
C LYS A 25 -28.93 11.07 -5.09
N ILE A 26 -30.18 11.28 -4.69
CA ILE A 26 -31.35 10.91 -5.52
C ILE A 26 -31.36 11.71 -6.83
N LYS A 27 -31.10 13.03 -6.75
CA LYS A 27 -31.09 13.90 -7.93
C LYS A 27 -30.02 13.47 -8.94
N ARG A 28 -28.79 13.24 -8.48
CA ARG A 28 -27.66 12.78 -9.32
C ARG A 28 -27.96 11.43 -9.97
N LYS A 29 -28.52 10.48 -9.21
CA LYS A 29 -28.92 9.18 -9.75
C LYS A 29 -29.96 9.33 -10.87
N ALA A 30 -30.97 10.18 -10.68
CA ALA A 30 -31.98 10.45 -11.69
C ALA A 30 -31.42 11.21 -12.92
N GLU A 31 -30.44 12.09 -12.73
CA GLU A 31 -29.73 12.77 -13.83
C GLU A 31 -28.90 11.78 -14.64
N TYR A 32 -28.22 10.84 -13.98
CA TYR A 32 -27.44 9.79 -14.63
C TYR A 32 -28.34 8.84 -15.43
N GLU A 33 -29.40 8.30 -14.81
CA GLU A 33 -30.38 7.42 -15.48
C GLU A 33 -31.02 8.09 -16.71
N LYS A 34 -31.27 9.41 -16.67
CA LYS A 34 -31.75 10.17 -17.83
C LYS A 34 -30.68 10.33 -18.91
N ALA A 35 -29.44 10.66 -18.54
CA ALA A 35 -28.35 10.81 -19.49
C ALA A 35 -28.10 9.50 -20.26
N THR A 36 -28.10 8.36 -19.57
CA THR A 36 -28.01 7.02 -20.19
C THR A 36 -29.20 6.74 -21.10
N HIS A 37 -30.41 7.10 -20.70
CA HIS A 37 -31.62 6.87 -21.52
C HIS A 37 -31.74 7.80 -22.73
N ASP A 38 -31.19 9.00 -22.66
CA ASP A 38 -31.18 9.96 -23.77
C ASP A 38 -30.02 9.68 -24.74
N SER A 39 -28.87 9.15 -24.28
CA SER A 39 -27.82 8.64 -25.16
C SER A 39 -28.28 7.43 -25.99
N ASP A 40 -29.15 6.58 -25.44
CA ASP A 40 -29.78 5.46 -26.18
C ASP A 40 -30.69 5.93 -27.33
N LYS A 41 -31.07 7.22 -27.37
CA LYS A 41 -31.97 7.80 -28.39
C LYS A 41 -31.27 8.63 -29.47
N GLU A 42 -30.06 9.12 -29.23
CA GLU A 42 -29.29 9.91 -30.19
C GLU A 42 -28.18 9.06 -30.85
N GLU A 43 -28.55 8.22 -31.83
CA GLU A 43 -27.60 7.63 -32.79
C GLU A 43 -26.95 8.75 -33.62
N ASN A 44 -25.80 9.26 -33.18
CA ASN A 44 -24.65 9.71 -33.98
C ASN A 44 -23.63 10.43 -33.09
N ILE A 45 -22.51 9.78 -32.76
CA ILE A 45 -21.14 10.31 -32.77
C ILE A 45 -20.19 9.11 -32.56
N GLN A 46 -19.09 9.08 -33.31
CA GLN A 46 -18.02 8.06 -33.26
C GLN A 46 -17.20 8.12 -31.95
N GLU A 47 -17.86 8.00 -30.80
CA GLU A 47 -17.28 7.51 -29.56
C GLU A 47 -18.09 6.27 -29.18
N GLU A 48 -17.63 5.08 -29.60
CA GLU A 48 -18.23 3.81 -29.17
C GLU A 48 -18.42 3.87 -27.64
N GLU A 49 -19.65 3.64 -27.16
CA GLU A 49 -20.05 3.69 -25.74
C GLU A 49 -18.94 3.13 -24.83
N GLN A 50 -18.16 4.04 -24.23
CA GLN A 50 -17.08 3.64 -23.34
C GLN A 50 -17.71 3.25 -22.02
N ALA A 51 -17.55 1.99 -21.62
CA ALA A 51 -18.02 1.53 -20.32
C ALA A 51 -17.12 2.11 -19.23
N ASP A 52 -17.70 2.82 -18.26
CA ASP A 52 -16.95 3.26 -17.08
C ASP A 52 -16.41 2.02 -16.35
N TYR A 53 -15.21 2.16 -15.82
CA TYR A 53 -14.52 1.12 -15.08
C TYR A 53 -15.25 0.75 -13.78
N TYR A 54 -15.91 1.69 -13.13
CA TYR A 54 -16.54 1.50 -11.82
C TYR A 54 -18.04 1.24 -11.86
N GLU A 55 -18.68 1.51 -13.01
CA GLU A 55 -20.13 1.38 -13.20
C GLU A 55 -20.61 -0.07 -13.02
N ASP A 56 -21.75 -0.22 -12.34
CA ASP A 56 -22.42 -1.50 -12.05
C ASP A 56 -21.53 -2.58 -11.40
N SER A 57 -20.48 -2.15 -10.69
CA SER A 57 -19.55 -3.03 -10.01
C SER A 57 -19.85 -3.13 -8.51
N ILE A 58 -19.64 -4.30 -7.94
CA ILE A 58 -19.76 -4.54 -6.50
C ILE A 58 -18.42 -5.00 -5.92
N VAL A 59 -18.07 -4.51 -4.74
CA VAL A 59 -16.83 -4.86 -4.04
C VAL A 59 -17.03 -6.18 -3.31
N THR A 60 -16.13 -7.13 -3.52
CA THR A 60 -16.23 -8.48 -2.92
C THR A 60 -15.15 -8.75 -1.89
N HIS A 61 -13.95 -8.24 -2.13
CA HIS A 61 -12.78 -8.40 -1.29
C HIS A 61 -11.91 -7.14 -1.34
N LEU A 62 -11.05 -7.01 -0.34
CA LEU A 62 -10.00 -5.99 -0.33
C LEU A 62 -8.69 -6.64 0.11
N SER A 63 -7.62 -6.50 -0.65
CA SER A 63 -6.28 -6.83 -0.19
C SER A 63 -5.55 -5.58 0.25
N ILE A 64 -4.83 -5.64 1.37
CA ILE A 64 -3.93 -4.57 1.83
C ILE A 64 -2.54 -5.15 2.06
N CYS A 65 -1.53 -4.51 1.51
CA CYS A 65 -0.16 -4.99 1.50
C CYS A 65 0.78 -4.12 2.35
N ASP A 66 1.63 -4.76 3.15
CA ASP A 66 2.73 -4.11 3.87
C ASP A 66 4.06 -4.84 3.63
N VAL A 67 5.17 -4.11 3.69
CA VAL A 67 6.52 -4.63 3.46
C VAL A 67 7.27 -4.66 4.79
N LEU A 68 7.59 -5.86 5.26
CA LEU A 68 8.15 -6.10 6.58
C LEU A 68 9.53 -6.73 6.50
N SER A 69 10.43 -6.30 7.39
CA SER A 69 11.65 -7.05 7.68
C SER A 69 11.34 -8.23 8.61
N ASN A 70 12.33 -9.08 8.87
CA ASN A 70 12.16 -10.22 9.79
C ASN A 70 11.65 -9.82 11.20
N ASP A 71 12.07 -8.66 11.73
CA ASP A 71 11.55 -8.13 13.00
C ASP A 71 10.06 -7.75 12.90
N GLY A 72 9.66 -7.18 11.75
CA GLY A 72 8.26 -6.87 11.47
C GLY A 72 7.40 -8.13 11.39
N VAL A 73 7.85 -9.16 10.67
CA VAL A 73 7.18 -10.46 10.57
C VAL A 73 7.01 -11.09 11.97
N THR A 74 8.07 -11.06 12.78
CA THR A 74 8.03 -11.55 14.16
C THR A 74 6.96 -10.83 14.99
N LYS A 75 6.79 -9.51 14.81
CA LYS A 75 5.76 -8.73 15.51
C LYS A 75 4.35 -9.07 15.03
N VAL A 76 4.14 -9.28 13.73
CA VAL A 76 2.87 -9.76 13.18
C VAL A 76 2.49 -11.10 13.82
N LEU A 77 3.39 -12.08 13.79
CA LEU A 77 3.13 -13.39 14.38
C LEU A 77 2.83 -13.30 15.89
N LYS A 78 3.61 -12.51 16.65
CA LYS A 78 3.30 -12.28 18.07
C LYS A 78 1.91 -11.68 18.27
N LYS A 79 1.48 -10.77 17.40
CA LYS A 79 0.15 -10.15 17.44
C LYS A 79 -0.96 -11.15 17.15
N LEU A 80 -0.80 -11.98 16.12
CA LEU A 80 -1.75 -13.04 15.76
C LEU A 80 -2.05 -13.98 16.94
N TYR A 81 -0.99 -14.41 17.65
CA TYR A 81 -1.12 -15.24 18.86
C TYR A 81 -1.66 -14.51 20.09
N SER A 82 -1.77 -13.18 20.05
CA SER A 82 -2.26 -12.34 21.15
C SER A 82 -3.69 -11.82 20.94
N LEU A 83 -4.31 -12.14 19.79
CA LEU A 83 -5.66 -11.68 19.48
C LEU A 83 -6.68 -12.21 20.52
N PRO A 84 -7.59 -11.35 21.02
CA PRO A 84 -8.56 -11.74 22.03
C PRO A 84 -9.58 -12.74 21.47
N LYS A 85 -9.61 -13.95 22.04
CA LYS A 85 -10.51 -15.06 21.63
C LYS A 85 -12.00 -14.71 21.64
N LYS A 86 -12.41 -13.70 22.43
CA LYS A 86 -13.80 -13.21 22.45
C LYS A 86 -14.21 -12.52 21.15
N LYS A 87 -13.27 -11.86 20.48
CA LYS A 87 -13.51 -11.10 19.24
C LYS A 87 -13.08 -11.85 17.99
N PHE A 88 -12.09 -12.72 18.12
CA PHE A 88 -11.46 -13.39 16.99
C PHE A 88 -11.33 -14.89 17.20
N LYS A 89 -11.56 -15.65 16.13
CA LYS A 89 -11.14 -17.04 16.03
C LYS A 89 -10.00 -17.13 15.01
N VAL A 90 -8.85 -17.63 15.45
CA VAL A 90 -7.60 -17.56 14.68
C VAL A 90 -7.05 -18.95 14.44
N HIS A 91 -6.83 -19.29 13.18
CA HIS A 91 -6.07 -20.47 12.77
C HIS A 91 -4.68 -20.03 12.33
N ASN A 92 -3.63 -20.39 13.09
CA ASN A 92 -2.24 -20.03 12.78
C ASN A 92 -1.55 -21.21 12.11
N HIS A 93 -0.84 -20.98 11.00
CA HIS A 93 -0.07 -22.01 10.32
C HIS A 93 1.42 -22.00 10.69
N TYR A 94 1.90 -20.90 11.27
CA TYR A 94 3.31 -20.74 11.67
C TYR A 94 3.45 -20.76 13.19
N LYS A 95 4.60 -21.25 13.67
CA LYS A 95 4.91 -21.33 15.10
C LYS A 95 4.99 -19.94 15.72
N LYS A 96 4.53 -19.83 16.97
CA LYS A 96 4.66 -18.61 17.76
C LYS A 96 6.14 -18.28 17.97
N PRO A 97 6.61 -17.05 17.66
CA PRO A 97 7.96 -16.63 18.00
C PRO A 97 8.14 -16.62 19.52
N SER A 98 9.20 -17.27 20.01
CA SER A 98 9.52 -17.25 21.44
C SER A 98 10.37 -16.03 21.81
N ILE A 99 10.56 -15.78 23.10
CA ILE A 99 11.43 -14.71 23.59
C ILE A 99 12.91 -15.06 23.36
N PHE A 100 13.25 -16.36 23.44
CA PHE A 100 14.63 -16.87 23.40
C PHE A 100 15.08 -17.30 22.00
N HIS A 101 14.17 -17.82 21.18
CA HIS A 101 14.41 -18.22 19.79
C HIS A 101 13.67 -17.25 18.87
N LYS A 102 14.41 -16.31 18.28
CA LYS A 102 13.94 -15.53 17.16
C LYS A 102 14.10 -16.39 15.92
N TYR A 103 12.99 -16.77 15.31
CA TYR A 103 13.03 -17.44 14.02
C TYR A 103 13.36 -16.40 12.95
N ASP A 104 14.22 -16.78 12.03
CA ASP A 104 14.34 -16.08 10.77
C ASP A 104 13.21 -16.57 9.86
N TYR A 105 12.31 -15.66 9.50
CA TYR A 105 11.24 -15.89 8.53
C TYR A 105 11.56 -15.28 7.17
N VAL A 106 12.54 -14.39 7.13
CA VAL A 106 13.13 -13.84 5.90
C VAL A 106 14.59 -14.27 5.88
N HIS A 107 14.97 -15.05 4.87
CA HIS A 107 16.28 -15.67 4.78
C HIS A 107 17.12 -15.07 3.65
N LEU A 108 18.44 -15.25 3.68
CA LEU A 108 19.22 -15.08 2.45
C LEU A 108 18.77 -16.14 1.45
N GLN A 109 18.28 -15.70 0.28
CA GLN A 109 17.74 -16.61 -0.72
C GLN A 109 18.37 -16.32 -2.09
N TYR A 110 19.07 -17.31 -2.61
CA TYR A 110 19.66 -17.30 -3.95
C TYR A 110 18.99 -18.33 -4.89
N SER A 111 18.12 -19.19 -4.34
CA SER A 111 17.39 -20.24 -5.07
C SER A 111 15.90 -19.93 -5.04
N GLU A 112 15.15 -20.31 -4.02
CA GLU A 112 13.67 -20.23 -4.01
C GLU A 112 13.13 -19.20 -3.02
N SER A 113 11.96 -18.63 -3.34
CA SER A 113 11.27 -17.70 -2.46
C SER A 113 10.15 -18.41 -1.71
N GLY A 114 10.08 -18.15 -0.42
CA GLY A 114 9.03 -18.68 0.43
C GLY A 114 7.75 -17.87 0.29
N TYR A 115 6.61 -18.55 0.19
CA TYR A 115 5.30 -17.94 0.36
C TYR A 115 4.40 -18.86 1.16
N GLY A 116 3.35 -18.30 1.76
CA GLY A 116 2.39 -19.08 2.53
C GLY A 116 1.37 -18.22 3.23
N CYS A 117 0.60 -18.83 4.13
CA CYS A 117 -0.38 -18.13 4.96
C CYS A 117 0.08 -18.14 6.40
N PHE A 118 0.21 -16.97 7.05
CA PHE A 118 0.49 -16.93 8.48
C PHE A 118 -0.71 -17.34 9.31
N ALA A 119 -1.88 -16.80 8.98
CA ALA A 119 -3.11 -17.08 9.71
C ALA A 119 -4.38 -16.74 8.92
N GLU A 120 -5.46 -17.42 9.30
CA GLU A 120 -6.84 -17.09 8.97
C GLU A 120 -7.54 -16.58 10.23
N ILE A 121 -8.09 -15.36 10.17
CA ILE A 121 -8.67 -14.65 11.30
C ILE A 121 -10.16 -14.43 11.01
N GLU A 122 -11.02 -15.11 11.73
CA GLU A 122 -12.47 -14.91 11.70
C GLU A 122 -12.87 -13.84 12.73
N LEU A 123 -13.65 -12.84 12.32
CA LEU A 123 -14.14 -11.76 13.18
C LEU A 123 -15.56 -12.10 13.66
N LEU A 124 -15.71 -12.39 14.94
CA LEU A 124 -16.93 -12.99 15.49
C LEU A 124 -18.09 -11.99 15.60
N GLU A 125 -17.78 -10.77 16.04
CA GLU A 125 -18.77 -9.73 16.36
C GLU A 125 -18.81 -8.57 15.34
N ASP A 126 -17.98 -8.62 14.29
CA ASP A 126 -17.90 -7.55 13.31
C ASP A 126 -19.15 -7.52 12.41
N LYS A 127 -19.71 -6.33 12.15
CA LYS A 127 -20.95 -6.20 11.35
C LYS A 127 -20.73 -6.52 9.86
N TYR A 128 -19.55 -6.24 9.32
CA TYR A 128 -19.30 -6.21 7.88
C TYR A 128 -18.22 -7.19 7.44
N ILE A 129 -17.13 -7.30 8.20
CA ILE A 129 -15.97 -8.12 7.84
C ILE A 129 -16.18 -9.52 8.40
N LYS A 130 -16.06 -10.52 7.54
CA LYS A 130 -16.15 -11.94 7.93
C LYS A 130 -14.80 -12.43 8.43
N SER A 131 -13.75 -12.19 7.66
CA SER A 131 -12.42 -12.71 7.95
C SER A 131 -11.32 -11.87 7.33
N ILE A 132 -10.12 -11.99 7.90
CA ILE A 132 -8.86 -11.48 7.36
C ILE A 132 -7.90 -12.65 7.22
N LYS A 133 -7.39 -12.88 6.02
CA LYS A 133 -6.31 -13.86 5.76
C LYS A 133 -4.99 -13.12 5.62
N ALA A 134 -3.99 -13.48 6.43
CA ALA A 134 -2.65 -12.93 6.36
C ALA A 134 -1.77 -13.87 5.54
N ILE A 135 -1.50 -13.52 4.29
CA ILE A 135 -0.66 -14.23 3.33
C ILE A 135 0.69 -13.51 3.27
N TRP A 136 1.75 -14.23 2.94
CA TRP A 136 3.07 -13.64 2.81
C TRP A 136 3.85 -14.25 1.66
N ALA A 137 4.78 -13.45 1.12
CA ALA A 137 5.82 -13.90 0.20
C ALA A 137 7.11 -13.15 0.48
N GLN A 138 8.24 -13.85 0.42
CA GLN A 138 9.54 -13.22 0.51
C GLN A 138 9.84 -12.47 -0.80
N ILE A 139 10.21 -11.20 -0.70
CA ILE A 139 10.52 -10.38 -1.87
C ILE A 139 11.99 -10.57 -2.25
N ASN A 140 12.86 -10.53 -1.24
CA ASN A 140 14.32 -10.56 -1.35
C ASN A 140 14.94 -10.94 0.01
N SER A 141 16.25 -10.86 0.18
CA SER A 141 16.93 -11.32 1.41
C SER A 141 16.58 -10.53 2.69
N TYR A 142 15.91 -9.39 2.55
CA TYR A 142 15.69 -8.44 3.65
C TYR A 142 14.23 -8.21 4.00
N PHE A 143 13.33 -8.41 3.04
CA PHE A 143 11.93 -8.04 3.17
C PHE A 143 10.98 -9.13 2.67
N ALA A 144 9.83 -9.23 3.33
CA ALA A 144 8.66 -9.98 2.89
C ALA A 144 7.49 -9.02 2.67
N LEU A 145 6.67 -9.34 1.68
CA LEU A 145 5.34 -8.76 1.52
C LEU A 145 4.37 -9.53 2.41
N ILE A 146 3.57 -8.81 3.19
CA ILE A 146 2.40 -9.36 3.86
C ILE A 146 1.16 -8.81 3.18
N GLU A 147 0.33 -9.69 2.65
CA GLU A 147 -0.98 -9.38 2.09
C GLU A 147 -2.06 -9.75 3.11
N TYR A 148 -2.88 -8.77 3.49
CA TYR A 148 -4.05 -8.95 4.35
C TYR A 148 -5.29 -8.93 3.46
N CYS A 149 -5.85 -10.10 3.18
CA CYS A 149 -7.06 -10.26 2.36
C CYS A 149 -8.30 -10.20 3.27
N PHE A 150 -9.10 -9.16 3.11
CA PHE A 150 -10.37 -8.96 3.78
C PHE A 150 -11.49 -9.61 2.96
N THR A 151 -12.28 -10.45 3.63
CA THR A 151 -13.52 -11.01 3.10
C THR A 151 -14.69 -10.38 3.82
N PHE A 152 -15.63 -9.78 3.08
CA PHE A 152 -16.84 -9.22 3.65
C PHE A 152 -17.92 -10.30 3.83
N LYS A 153 -18.83 -10.08 4.79
CA LYS A 153 -19.98 -10.99 5.05
C LYS A 153 -20.95 -11.03 3.87
N LYS A 154 -21.07 -9.91 3.16
CA LYS A 154 -21.81 -9.74 1.91
C LYS A 154 -20.97 -8.88 0.96
N PRO A 155 -21.03 -9.11 -0.36
CA PRO A 155 -20.53 -8.13 -1.33
C PRO A 155 -21.12 -6.75 -1.06
N LEU A 156 -20.31 -5.72 -1.24
CA LEU A 156 -20.69 -4.34 -1.01
C LEU A 156 -21.05 -3.70 -2.35
N ASP A 157 -22.35 -3.52 -2.59
CA ASP A 157 -22.85 -2.57 -3.59
C ASP A 157 -22.60 -1.12 -3.14
N GLU A 158 -22.95 -0.15 -3.98
CA GLU A 158 -22.72 1.27 -3.69
C GLU A 158 -23.31 1.72 -2.34
N ASP A 159 -24.53 1.28 -2.01
CA ASP A 159 -25.21 1.67 -0.77
C ASP A 159 -24.55 1.04 0.46
N SER A 160 -24.25 -0.26 0.41
CA SER A 160 -23.59 -0.96 1.52
C SER A 160 -22.11 -0.59 1.67
N TYR A 161 -21.44 -0.19 0.58
CA TYR A 161 -20.10 0.40 0.61
C TYR A 161 -20.10 1.75 1.35
N ASN A 162 -21.02 2.65 0.97
CA ASN A 162 -21.20 3.94 1.63
C ASN A 162 -21.56 3.75 3.12
N GLN A 163 -22.48 2.83 3.43
CA GLN A 163 -22.86 2.53 4.81
C GLN A 163 -21.70 1.94 5.63
N PHE A 164 -20.88 1.08 5.03
CA PHE A 164 -19.67 0.56 5.67
C PHE A 164 -18.73 1.69 6.08
N VAL A 165 -18.46 2.63 5.18
CA VAL A 165 -17.58 3.78 5.47
C VAL A 165 -18.18 4.64 6.57
N TYR A 166 -19.46 4.99 6.44
CA TYR A 166 -20.18 5.80 7.41
C TYR A 166 -20.13 5.21 8.84
N ASP A 167 -20.42 3.92 8.98
CA ASP A 167 -20.45 3.24 10.28
C ASP A 167 -19.05 3.15 10.94
N ASN A 168 -17.99 3.17 10.14
CA ASN A 168 -16.64 2.85 10.62
C ASN A 168 -15.64 4.03 10.60
N ILE A 169 -15.90 5.12 9.87
CA ILE A 169 -14.94 6.23 9.73
C ILE A 169 -14.55 6.85 11.08
N ARG A 170 -15.47 6.85 12.06
CA ARG A 170 -15.24 7.36 13.42
C ARG A 170 -14.37 6.43 14.29
N ASN A 171 -14.13 5.19 13.86
CA ASN A 171 -13.23 4.26 14.55
C ASN A 171 -11.75 4.60 14.32
N LEU A 172 -11.43 5.41 13.31
CA LEU A 172 -10.08 5.87 13.04
C LEU A 172 -9.51 6.67 14.23
N THR A 173 -8.26 6.39 14.59
CA THR A 173 -7.59 6.91 15.77
C THR A 173 -6.25 7.57 15.44
N SER A 174 -5.52 8.04 16.46
CA SER A 174 -4.15 8.53 16.27
C SER A 174 -3.12 7.45 15.93
N LYS A 175 -3.51 6.17 15.92
CA LYS A 175 -2.64 5.06 15.49
C LYS A 175 -2.69 4.86 13.97
N ASP A 176 -3.62 5.52 13.30
CA ASP A 176 -3.93 5.31 11.90
C ASP A 176 -3.38 6.46 11.06
N TYR A 177 -3.00 6.13 9.83
CA TYR A 177 -2.80 7.15 8.82
C TYR A 177 -4.17 7.68 8.39
N ILE A 178 -4.34 8.99 8.41
CA ILE A 178 -5.59 9.65 8.02
C ILE A 178 -5.24 10.72 6.99
N ILE A 179 -5.81 10.58 5.79
CA ILE A 179 -5.81 11.64 4.78
C ILE A 179 -6.83 12.67 5.25
N TRP A 180 -6.45 13.94 5.22
CA TRP A 180 -7.40 15.00 5.46
C TRP A 180 -7.06 16.20 4.59
N HIS A 181 -8.09 16.70 3.92
CA HIS A 181 -7.98 17.88 3.08
C HIS A 181 -8.39 19.10 3.90
N ARG A 182 -7.78 20.25 3.60
CA ARG A 182 -8.23 21.51 4.20
C ARG A 182 -9.62 21.80 3.65
N ILE A 183 -10.63 21.73 4.51
CA ILE A 183 -11.98 22.21 4.19
C ILE A 183 -11.86 23.74 4.03
N SER A 184 -11.78 24.22 2.79
CA SER A 184 -11.73 25.65 2.50
C SER A 184 -13.10 26.25 2.82
N LYS A 185 -13.10 27.34 3.60
CA LYS A 185 -14.20 28.29 3.60
C LYS A 185 -13.85 29.29 2.51
N GLU A 186 -14.21 29.01 1.26
CA GLU A 186 -14.17 30.08 0.26
C GLU A 186 -15.15 31.17 0.70
N GLU A 187 -14.70 32.43 0.74
CA GLU A 187 -15.57 33.58 0.93
C GLU A 187 -16.62 33.56 -0.18
N GLY A 188 -17.87 33.23 0.17
CA GLY A 188 -19.00 33.12 -0.76
C GLY A 188 -19.74 31.76 -0.73
N LYS A 189 -19.11 30.67 -0.29
CA LYS A 189 -19.80 29.38 -0.05
C LYS A 189 -20.23 29.29 1.41
N ARG A 190 -21.52 29.01 1.67
CA ARG A 190 -22.04 28.96 3.05
C ARG A 190 -21.42 27.79 3.79
N LYS A 191 -21.47 27.85 5.12
CA LYS A 191 -20.96 26.84 6.06
C LYS A 191 -21.52 25.42 5.83
N ASP A 192 -22.58 25.30 5.04
CA ASP A 192 -23.40 24.11 4.79
C ASP A 192 -23.31 23.59 3.34
N ASP A 193 -22.37 24.12 2.54
CA ASP A 193 -22.15 23.72 1.15
C ASP A 193 -20.97 22.75 1.01
N MET A 194 -21.09 21.54 1.58
CA MET A 194 -20.25 20.43 1.10
C MET A 194 -20.71 20.08 -0.31
N ASP A 195 -19.76 19.89 -1.22
CA ASP A 195 -20.04 19.34 -2.54
C ASP A 195 -20.17 17.82 -2.42
N TYR A 196 -21.23 17.25 -3.00
CA TYR A 196 -21.42 15.80 -3.14
C TYR A 196 -20.16 15.09 -3.64
N GLY A 197 -19.45 15.68 -4.61
CA GLY A 197 -18.20 15.10 -5.13
C GLY A 197 -17.07 15.01 -4.10
N LEU A 198 -17.01 15.95 -3.13
CA LEU A 198 -16.07 15.85 -2.03
C LEU A 198 -16.46 14.70 -1.08
N ALA A 199 -17.76 14.51 -0.82
CA ALA A 199 -18.23 13.40 0.01
C ALA A 199 -17.89 12.04 -0.63
N GLU A 200 -18.08 11.88 -1.95
CA GLU A 200 -17.67 10.68 -2.70
C GLU A 200 -16.17 10.43 -2.59
N GLN A 201 -15.34 11.44 -2.85
CA GLN A 201 -13.89 11.33 -2.69
C GLN A 201 -13.50 10.92 -1.26
N MET A 202 -14.14 11.48 -0.24
CA MET A 202 -13.90 11.12 1.16
C MET A 202 -14.30 9.68 1.44
N THR A 203 -15.38 9.17 0.84
CA THR A 203 -15.80 7.77 0.96
C THR A 203 -14.73 6.84 0.39
N GLU A 204 -14.33 7.06 -0.86
CA GLU A 204 -13.32 6.25 -1.57
C GLU A 204 -11.97 6.25 -0.85
N GLU A 205 -11.52 7.41 -0.36
CA GLU A 205 -10.26 7.52 0.39
C GLU A 205 -10.32 6.85 1.76
N SER A 206 -11.50 6.85 2.40
CA SER A 206 -11.67 6.32 3.76
C SER A 206 -11.82 4.80 3.78
N PHE A 207 -12.41 4.18 2.76
CA PHE A 207 -12.68 2.75 2.72
C PHE A 207 -11.44 1.87 2.99
N PRO A 208 -10.32 1.99 2.24
CA PRO A 208 -9.13 1.21 2.51
C PRO A 208 -8.45 1.60 3.84
N LEU A 209 -8.56 2.86 4.27
CA LEU A 209 -8.00 3.31 5.55
C LEU A 209 -8.72 2.71 6.77
N ILE A 210 -10.04 2.55 6.67
CA ILE A 210 -10.85 1.85 7.68
C ILE A 210 -10.42 0.39 7.76
N CYS A 211 -10.21 -0.30 6.64
CA CYS A 211 -9.71 -1.67 6.67
C CYS A 211 -8.28 -1.73 7.22
N GLN A 212 -7.42 -0.78 6.86
CA GLN A 212 -6.07 -0.64 7.40
C GLN A 212 -6.07 -0.43 8.93
N HIS A 213 -7.08 0.24 9.48
CA HIS A 213 -7.23 0.40 10.94
C HIS A 213 -7.32 -0.94 11.68
N TYR A 214 -7.90 -1.99 11.08
CA TYR A 214 -7.90 -3.33 11.68
C TYR A 214 -6.46 -3.89 11.79
N ILE A 215 -5.62 -3.63 10.79
CA ILE A 215 -4.22 -4.07 10.77
C ILE A 215 -3.41 -3.30 11.83
N THR A 216 -3.51 -1.98 11.87
CA THR A 216 -2.76 -1.14 12.82
C THR A 216 -3.22 -1.32 14.26
N SER A 217 -4.50 -1.66 14.48
CA SER A 217 -5.07 -1.83 15.82
C SER A 217 -4.87 -3.23 16.39
N PHE A 218 -5.09 -4.27 15.58
CA PHE A 218 -5.07 -5.66 16.06
C PHE A 218 -3.81 -6.43 15.67
N LEU A 219 -3.18 -6.07 14.56
CA LEU A 219 -1.99 -6.73 14.03
C LEU A 219 -0.76 -5.84 14.17
N TYR A 220 0.19 -5.97 13.25
CA TYR A 220 1.35 -5.11 13.15
C TYR A 220 1.50 -4.63 11.72
N SER A 221 1.77 -3.34 11.57
CA SER A 221 2.18 -2.74 10.31
C SER A 221 3.36 -1.81 10.56
N GLU A 222 4.37 -1.91 9.71
CA GLU A 222 5.53 -1.03 9.75
C GLU A 222 5.20 0.34 9.16
N GLN A 223 4.39 0.36 8.09
CA GLN A 223 4.11 1.58 7.32
C GLN A 223 2.72 2.18 7.60
N GLY A 224 1.73 1.37 8.02
CA GLY A 224 0.31 1.75 8.07
C GLY A 224 -0.07 2.82 9.10
N LYS A 225 0.83 3.15 10.03
CA LYS A 225 0.64 4.32 10.91
C LYS A 225 1.04 5.63 10.23
N ASN A 226 1.98 5.58 9.30
CA ASN A 226 2.62 6.77 8.72
C ASN A 226 2.26 6.99 7.25
N ASN A 227 1.65 5.99 6.61
CA ASN A 227 1.33 5.99 5.19
C ASN A 227 0.04 5.21 4.94
N PRO A 228 -0.71 5.52 3.87
CA PRO A 228 -1.72 4.61 3.35
C PRO A 228 -0.99 3.38 2.81
N LEU A 229 -1.43 2.15 3.06
CA LEU A 229 -0.84 0.93 2.51
C LEU A 229 -1.30 0.70 1.06
N ILE A 230 -0.51 -0.05 0.28
CA ILE A 230 -1.00 -0.48 -1.05
C ILE A 230 -2.19 -1.38 -0.84
N ASN A 231 -3.26 -1.12 -1.58
CA ASN A 231 -4.46 -1.93 -1.51
C ASN A 231 -4.98 -2.26 -2.91
N MET A 232 -5.76 -3.32 -2.98
CA MET A 232 -6.44 -3.77 -4.19
C MET A 232 -7.89 -4.06 -3.85
N GLU A 233 -8.82 -3.28 -4.40
CA GLU A 233 -10.25 -3.56 -4.35
C GLU A 233 -10.61 -4.60 -5.40
N TYR A 234 -11.32 -5.66 -5.00
CA TYR A 234 -11.74 -6.73 -5.90
C TYR A 234 -13.20 -6.50 -6.25
N ARG A 235 -13.45 -6.13 -7.50
CA ARG A 235 -14.78 -5.78 -8.00
C ARG A 235 -15.26 -6.79 -9.04
N ILE A 236 -16.54 -7.12 -8.96
CA ILE A 236 -17.23 -7.94 -9.96
C ILE A 236 -18.36 -7.13 -10.57
N ARG A 237 -18.60 -7.28 -11.88
CA ARG A 237 -19.76 -6.73 -12.57
C ARG A 237 -20.49 -7.83 -13.33
N LYS A 238 -21.75 -7.57 -13.67
CA LYS A 238 -22.59 -8.52 -14.40
C LYS A 238 -22.10 -8.74 -15.84
N ALA A 239 -21.78 -7.66 -16.54
CA ALA A 239 -21.32 -7.71 -17.93
C ALA A 239 -19.89 -8.27 -18.06
N PRO A 240 -19.52 -8.95 -19.16
CA PRO A 240 -18.14 -9.33 -19.41
C PRO A 240 -17.21 -8.10 -19.50
N ILE A 241 -15.91 -8.29 -19.30
CA ILE A 241 -14.92 -7.25 -19.61
C ILE A 241 -14.71 -7.27 -21.13
N ASP A 242 -14.87 -6.09 -21.73
CA ASP A 242 -14.45 -5.76 -23.08
C ASP A 242 -13.40 -4.66 -22.94
N ILE A 243 -12.14 -5.01 -23.18
CA ILE A 243 -11.01 -4.10 -22.95
C ILE A 243 -10.99 -2.95 -23.95
N ASP A 244 -11.55 -3.14 -25.15
CA ASP A 244 -11.54 -2.13 -26.21
C ASP A 244 -12.59 -1.04 -25.95
N ARG A 245 -13.65 -1.38 -25.20
CA ARG A 245 -14.69 -0.44 -24.74
C ARG A 245 -14.45 0.14 -23.36
N LEU A 246 -13.54 -0.43 -22.58
CA LEU A 246 -13.30 0.01 -21.20
C LEU A 246 -12.66 1.40 -21.18
N TYR A 247 -13.20 2.32 -20.40
CA TYR A 247 -12.61 3.65 -20.24
C TYR A 247 -11.23 3.57 -19.55
N LEU A 248 -10.15 3.62 -20.34
CA LEU A 248 -8.78 3.63 -19.83
C LEU A 248 -8.14 5.03 -19.86
N LYS A 249 -8.82 6.06 -20.39
CA LYS A 249 -8.35 7.44 -20.53
C LYS A 249 -8.37 8.18 -19.17
N GLY A 250 -7.62 7.68 -18.20
CA GLY A 250 -7.60 8.20 -16.82
C GLY A 250 -6.85 7.28 -15.87
N ILE A 251 -6.71 6.02 -16.29
CA ILE A 251 -5.93 4.98 -15.64
C ILE A 251 -4.46 5.14 -16.03
N VAL A 252 -3.57 5.18 -15.03
CA VAL A 252 -2.12 5.34 -15.25
C VAL A 252 -1.52 4.06 -15.83
N ILE A 253 -1.89 2.92 -15.23
CA ILE A 253 -1.48 1.57 -15.63
C ILE A 253 -2.66 0.62 -15.56
N ALA A 254 -2.79 -0.25 -16.56
CA ALA A 254 -3.73 -1.36 -16.56
C ALA A 254 -3.08 -2.65 -17.05
N TYR A 255 -3.37 -3.75 -16.36
CA TYR A 255 -2.96 -5.11 -16.70
C TYR A 255 -4.22 -5.91 -17.02
N TYR A 256 -4.42 -6.27 -18.28
CA TYR A 256 -5.57 -7.06 -18.73
C TYR A 256 -5.16 -8.52 -18.93
N ASN A 257 -5.78 -9.44 -18.20
CA ASN A 257 -5.58 -10.87 -18.36
C ASN A 257 -6.56 -11.43 -19.40
N LYS A 258 -6.08 -11.68 -20.62
CA LYS A 258 -6.88 -12.20 -21.75
C LYS A 258 -7.48 -13.57 -21.49
N LYS A 259 -6.77 -14.42 -20.75
CA LYS A 259 -7.17 -15.82 -20.50
C LYS A 259 -8.31 -15.91 -19.49
N SER A 260 -8.27 -15.08 -18.45
CA SER A 260 -9.22 -15.12 -17.34
C SER A 260 -10.26 -13.99 -17.38
N ASN A 261 -10.12 -13.08 -18.35
CA ASN A 261 -10.97 -11.92 -18.61
C ASN A 261 -11.18 -11.00 -17.38
N TYR A 262 -10.08 -10.48 -16.84
CA TYR A 262 -10.09 -9.48 -15.77
C TYR A 262 -9.02 -8.41 -16.00
N VAL A 263 -9.20 -7.26 -15.39
CA VAL A 263 -8.27 -6.13 -15.51
C VAL A 263 -7.89 -5.63 -14.12
N ILE A 264 -6.59 -5.41 -13.90
CA ILE A 264 -6.07 -4.71 -12.73
C ILE A 264 -5.65 -3.32 -13.16
N CYS A 265 -6.20 -2.26 -12.57
CA CYS A 265 -5.83 -0.88 -12.87
C CYS A 265 -5.32 -0.16 -11.62
N SER A 266 -4.63 0.95 -11.84
CA SER A 266 -4.31 1.94 -10.82
C SER A 266 -4.71 3.32 -11.29
N ASP A 267 -5.43 4.02 -10.43
CA ASP A 267 -5.76 5.43 -10.63
C ASP A 267 -4.59 6.34 -10.25
N TYR A 268 -4.68 7.60 -10.69
CA TYR A 268 -3.59 8.57 -10.54
C TYR A 268 -3.24 8.85 -9.06
N ASP A 269 -1.93 8.87 -8.76
CA ASP A 269 -1.28 9.35 -7.53
C ASP A 269 -1.55 8.61 -6.20
N LYS A 270 -2.41 7.59 -6.16
CA LYS A 270 -2.74 6.84 -4.93
C LYS A 270 -2.26 5.38 -4.97
N PRO A 271 -1.96 4.76 -3.82
CA PRO A 271 -1.56 3.36 -3.74
C PRO A 271 -2.76 2.39 -3.84
N ASN A 272 -3.75 2.73 -4.66
CA ASN A 272 -5.02 2.01 -4.76
C ASN A 272 -5.09 1.35 -6.13
N TYR A 273 -5.16 0.02 -6.11
CA TYR A 273 -5.46 -0.78 -7.28
C TYR A 273 -6.93 -1.19 -7.22
N CYS A 274 -7.52 -1.38 -8.39
CA CYS A 274 -8.77 -2.10 -8.51
C CYS A 274 -8.55 -3.27 -9.45
N MET A 275 -9.08 -4.44 -9.09
CA MET A 275 -9.20 -5.56 -10.00
C MET A 275 -10.66 -5.78 -10.32
N LEU A 276 -11.02 -5.60 -11.59
CA LEU A 276 -12.36 -5.72 -12.10
C LEU A 276 -12.52 -6.99 -12.92
N THR A 277 -13.62 -7.69 -12.69
CA THR A 277 -14.05 -8.89 -13.42
C THR A 277 -15.45 -8.76 -13.94
N GLY A 278 -15.71 -9.43 -15.06
CA GLY A 278 -17.05 -9.55 -15.62
C GLY A 278 -17.74 -10.87 -15.30
N ASN A 279 -18.99 -11.01 -15.74
CA ASN A 279 -19.82 -12.21 -15.59
C ASN A 279 -20.01 -12.67 -14.13
N ASN A 280 -19.97 -11.75 -13.17
CA ASN A 280 -20.02 -12.04 -11.74
C ASN A 280 -19.00 -13.10 -11.27
N ARG A 281 -17.87 -13.24 -11.98
CA ARG A 281 -16.84 -14.22 -11.63
C ARG A 281 -15.89 -13.64 -10.61
N PHE A 282 -15.66 -14.34 -9.52
CA PHE A 282 -14.61 -13.96 -8.57
C PHE A 282 -13.24 -14.25 -9.17
N PRO A 283 -12.40 -13.23 -9.40
CA PRO A 283 -11.06 -13.43 -9.92
C PRO A 283 -10.17 -14.11 -8.88
N GLN A 284 -9.36 -15.05 -9.33
CA GLN A 284 -8.26 -15.59 -8.52
C GLN A 284 -6.96 -14.92 -8.98
N PHE A 285 -6.54 -13.92 -8.22
CA PHE A 285 -5.23 -13.28 -8.38
C PHE A 285 -4.52 -13.29 -7.03
N ASN A 286 -3.31 -13.81 -7.01
CA ASN A 286 -2.49 -13.96 -5.81
C ASN A 286 -1.15 -13.24 -6.00
N ILE A 287 -1.05 -12.01 -5.50
CA ILE A 287 0.15 -11.19 -5.68
C ILE A 287 1.37 -11.82 -5.02
N CYS A 288 1.19 -12.51 -3.89
CA CYS A 288 2.24 -13.22 -3.18
C CYS A 288 2.83 -14.37 -4.01
N GLU A 289 2.03 -15.10 -4.77
CA GLU A 289 2.51 -16.19 -5.65
C GLU A 289 3.38 -15.65 -6.79
N TYR A 290 2.95 -14.53 -7.41
CA TYR A 290 3.77 -13.86 -8.43
C TYR A 290 5.08 -13.32 -7.84
N ILE A 291 5.05 -12.73 -6.64
CA ILE A 291 6.27 -12.29 -5.95
C ILE A 291 7.17 -13.48 -5.57
N ALA A 292 6.61 -14.60 -5.15
CA ALA A 292 7.43 -15.79 -4.87
C ALA A 292 8.11 -16.33 -6.14
N THR A 293 7.44 -16.22 -7.27
CA THR A 293 7.93 -16.72 -8.56
C THR A 293 8.94 -15.79 -9.21
N TYR A 294 8.67 -14.48 -9.19
CA TYR A 294 9.37 -13.44 -9.96
C TYR A 294 9.99 -12.34 -9.11
N ARG A 295 9.87 -12.41 -7.77
CA ARG A 295 10.60 -11.61 -6.78
C ARG A 295 10.58 -10.09 -7.02
N ASN A 296 11.75 -9.45 -6.90
CA ASN A 296 11.96 -8.03 -7.06
C ASN A 296 11.40 -7.54 -8.40
N GLU A 297 11.60 -8.28 -9.49
CA GLU A 297 11.13 -7.91 -10.82
C GLU A 297 9.62 -7.67 -10.84
N PHE A 298 8.82 -8.59 -10.29
CA PHE A 298 7.38 -8.40 -10.21
C PHE A 298 6.96 -7.42 -9.11
N PHE A 299 7.64 -7.45 -7.96
CA PHE A 299 7.33 -6.55 -6.85
C PHE A 299 7.43 -5.07 -7.29
N TYR A 300 8.45 -4.69 -8.06
CA TYR A 300 8.60 -3.31 -8.50
C TYR A 300 7.54 -2.86 -9.53
N CYS A 301 6.81 -3.79 -10.15
CA CYS A 301 5.69 -3.46 -11.05
C CYS A 301 4.54 -2.77 -10.30
N PHE A 302 4.17 -3.31 -9.13
CA PHE A 302 3.06 -2.79 -8.32
C PHE A 302 3.51 -1.82 -7.22
N PHE A 303 4.74 -1.99 -6.71
CA PHE A 303 5.20 -1.29 -5.51
C PHE A 303 6.29 -0.25 -5.78
N GLY A 304 6.89 -0.21 -6.98
CA GLY A 304 8.12 0.54 -7.22
C GLY A 304 8.02 2.05 -7.01
N TYR A 305 6.99 2.69 -7.56
CA TYR A 305 6.78 4.13 -7.38
C TYR A 305 6.62 4.51 -5.91
N ARG A 306 5.85 3.72 -5.16
CA ARG A 306 5.67 3.91 -3.72
C ARG A 306 6.99 3.72 -2.96
N GLU A 307 7.71 2.64 -3.24
CA GLU A 307 8.97 2.34 -2.56
C GLU A 307 10.01 3.43 -2.81
N LEU A 308 10.00 4.05 -4.00
CA LEU A 308 10.79 5.24 -4.30
C LEU A 308 10.36 6.43 -3.43
N LYS A 309 9.05 6.78 -3.38
CA LYS A 309 8.54 7.87 -2.52
C LYS A 309 8.92 7.67 -1.05
N LEU A 310 8.80 6.44 -0.54
CA LEU A 310 9.19 6.10 0.83
C LEU A 310 10.71 6.25 1.04
N PHE A 311 11.50 5.78 0.08
CA PHE A 311 12.95 5.93 0.11
C PHE A 311 13.38 7.39 0.10
N GLU A 312 12.87 8.20 -0.82
CA GLU A 312 13.17 9.63 -0.93
C GLU A 312 12.93 10.35 0.40
N ARG A 313 11.79 10.05 1.05
CA ARG A 313 11.46 10.63 2.36
C ARG A 313 12.41 10.20 3.46
N GLU A 314 12.77 8.93 3.54
CA GLU A 314 13.69 8.43 4.58
C GLU A 314 15.12 8.90 4.34
N PHE A 315 15.60 8.80 3.10
CA PHE A 315 16.93 9.23 2.69
C PHE A 315 17.13 10.73 2.88
N SER A 316 16.13 11.55 2.53
CA SER A 316 16.17 13.01 2.71
C SER A 316 16.43 13.45 4.14
N LYS A 317 16.09 12.63 5.14
CA LYS A 317 16.40 12.96 6.54
C LYS A 317 17.92 12.95 6.78
N PHE A 318 18.65 12.06 6.13
CA PHE A 318 20.09 11.94 6.24
C PHE A 318 20.83 12.92 5.32
N SER A 319 20.40 13.04 4.06
CA SER A 319 21.09 13.91 3.09
C SER A 319 20.97 15.40 3.41
N THR A 320 19.84 15.85 3.99
CA THR A 320 19.67 17.26 4.38
C THR A 320 20.21 17.57 5.79
N GLY A 321 20.91 16.64 6.44
CA GLY A 321 21.43 16.83 7.80
C GLY A 321 20.39 16.88 8.92
N ARG A 322 19.10 16.59 8.64
CA ARG A 322 18.03 16.52 9.66
C ARG A 322 18.25 15.38 10.66
N LYS A 323 18.93 14.32 10.24
CA LYS A 323 19.42 13.22 11.09
C LYS A 323 20.91 13.06 10.88
N SER A 324 21.64 12.89 11.98
CA SER A 324 23.05 12.50 11.91
C SER A 324 23.18 11.09 11.37
N ILE A 325 24.24 10.85 10.60
CA ILE A 325 24.58 9.49 10.14
C ILE A 325 25.32 8.83 11.29
N ALA A 326 24.55 8.09 12.09
CA ALA A 326 25.06 7.17 13.10
C ALA A 326 24.57 5.77 12.75
N TYR A 327 25.39 4.75 13.03
CA TYR A 327 24.99 3.36 12.83
C TYR A 327 23.89 2.99 13.83
N ASN A 328 22.64 3.12 13.38
CA ASN A 328 21.45 2.85 14.17
C ASN A 328 20.45 2.01 13.36
N ARG A 329 19.33 1.64 13.98
CA ARG A 329 18.30 0.80 13.35
C ARG A 329 17.73 1.40 12.05
N GLU A 330 17.56 2.72 12.00
CA GLU A 330 17.01 3.41 10.83
C GLU A 330 18.02 3.44 9.68
N PHE A 331 19.28 3.73 9.98
CA PHE A 331 20.37 3.67 9.02
C PHE A 331 20.55 2.25 8.47
N LYS A 332 20.54 1.23 9.32
CA LYS A 332 20.58 -0.18 8.88
C LYS A 332 19.40 -0.55 8.00
N LYS A 333 18.18 -0.08 8.31
CA LYS A 333 16.99 -0.30 7.47
C LYS A 333 17.16 0.34 6.09
N LEU A 334 17.71 1.55 6.02
CA LEU A 334 18.02 2.24 4.77
C LEU A 334 19.07 1.50 3.94
N LEU A 335 20.15 1.02 4.57
CA LEU A 335 21.17 0.19 3.91
C LEU A 335 20.58 -1.10 3.35
N ASN A 336 19.78 -1.82 4.14
CA ASN A 336 19.10 -3.03 3.68
C ASN A 336 18.17 -2.74 2.50
N LYS A 337 17.48 -1.58 2.49
CA LYS A 337 16.63 -1.18 1.36
C LYS A 337 17.46 -0.93 0.10
N LEU A 338 18.57 -0.21 0.22
CA LEU A 338 19.51 0.03 -0.89
C LEU A 338 20.06 -1.30 -1.45
N GLN A 339 20.51 -2.19 -0.55
CA GLN A 339 21.00 -3.51 -0.94
C GLN A 339 19.93 -4.36 -1.61
N SER A 340 18.69 -4.35 -1.08
CA SER A 340 17.58 -5.15 -1.60
C SER A 340 17.19 -4.81 -3.05
N VAL A 341 17.43 -3.57 -3.50
CA VAL A 341 17.18 -3.14 -4.89
C VAL A 341 18.30 -3.62 -5.82
N SER A 342 19.53 -3.67 -5.30
CA SER A 342 20.71 -4.17 -6.02
C SER A 342 20.78 -5.71 -6.07
N GLU A 343 19.97 -6.40 -5.27
CA GLU A 343 19.78 -7.85 -5.40
C GLU A 343 19.07 -8.15 -6.73
N VAL A 344 19.89 -8.39 -7.75
CA VAL A 344 19.47 -9.08 -8.96
C VAL A 344 19.69 -10.54 -8.69
N GLU A 345 18.62 -11.26 -8.36
CA GLU A 345 18.76 -12.68 -8.15
C GLU A 345 19.05 -13.36 -9.49
N SER A 346 20.12 -14.15 -9.49
CA SER A 346 20.61 -14.85 -10.67
C SER A 346 19.69 -16.01 -11.03
N ARG A 347 18.52 -15.74 -11.62
CA ARG A 347 17.71 -16.74 -12.32
C ARG A 347 17.41 -16.25 -13.73
N LYS A 348 18.19 -16.76 -14.69
CA LYS A 348 17.95 -16.60 -16.13
C LYS A 348 16.76 -17.44 -16.65
N GLU A 349 16.15 -18.28 -15.80
CA GLU A 349 15.25 -19.36 -16.24
C GLU A 349 13.75 -19.02 -16.27
N LYS A 350 13.31 -17.93 -15.63
CA LYS A 350 11.89 -17.51 -15.66
C LYS A 350 11.77 -16.05 -16.07
N ASP A 351 11.74 -15.82 -17.38
CA ASP A 351 11.43 -14.50 -17.92
C ASP A 351 9.95 -14.17 -17.62
N ILE A 352 9.76 -13.30 -16.63
CA ILE A 352 8.45 -12.75 -16.29
C ILE A 352 7.74 -12.20 -17.52
N TYR A 353 8.47 -11.54 -18.43
CA TYR A 353 7.85 -10.86 -19.56
C TYR A 353 7.33 -11.85 -20.58
N THR A 354 8.05 -12.95 -20.84
CA THR A 354 7.55 -14.02 -21.71
C THR A 354 6.27 -14.65 -21.13
N ALA A 355 6.31 -15.10 -19.87
CA ALA A 355 5.16 -15.72 -19.22
C ALA A 355 3.97 -14.76 -19.05
N PHE A 356 4.24 -13.48 -18.83
CA PHE A 356 3.22 -12.46 -18.66
C PHE A 356 2.62 -12.04 -20.00
N ASN A 357 3.42 -11.82 -21.05
CA ASN A 357 2.93 -11.41 -22.38
C ASN A 357 2.02 -12.47 -23.04
N GLU A 358 2.20 -13.75 -22.70
CA GLU A 358 1.30 -14.83 -23.16
C GLU A 358 -0.15 -14.61 -22.71
N ALA A 359 -0.35 -14.26 -21.44
CA ALA A 359 -1.68 -14.19 -20.84
C ALA A 359 -2.19 -12.75 -20.65
N TRP A 360 -1.31 -11.75 -20.73
CA TRP A 360 -1.62 -10.38 -20.34
C TRP A 360 -1.31 -9.37 -21.43
N ASP A 361 -2.13 -8.33 -21.46
CA ASP A 361 -1.85 -7.08 -22.18
C ASP A 361 -1.63 -5.96 -21.16
N PHE A 362 -0.71 -5.05 -21.49
CA PHE A 362 -0.37 -3.91 -20.65
C PHE A 362 -0.75 -2.60 -21.34
N TYR A 363 -1.35 -1.70 -20.56
CA TYR A 363 -1.74 -0.37 -21.01
C TYR A 363 -1.16 0.66 -20.05
N SER A 364 -0.69 1.78 -20.59
CA SER A 364 -0.33 2.96 -19.81
C SER A 364 -0.90 4.21 -20.47
N PHE A 365 -1.55 5.05 -19.66
CA PHE A 365 -2.31 6.22 -20.11
C PHE A 365 -3.28 5.90 -21.26
N GLY A 366 -4.01 4.79 -21.11
CA GLY A 366 -4.99 4.30 -22.09
C GLY A 366 -4.40 3.70 -23.37
N LYS A 367 -3.08 3.61 -23.53
CA LYS A 367 -2.42 3.06 -24.73
C LYS A 367 -1.78 1.71 -24.41
N LYS A 368 -1.98 0.72 -25.28
CA LYS A 368 -1.29 -0.57 -25.21
C LYS A 368 0.22 -0.36 -25.38
N GLN A 369 1.02 -0.96 -24.50
CA GLN A 369 2.47 -0.82 -24.49
C GLN A 369 3.16 -2.18 -24.28
N ASP A 370 4.44 -2.26 -24.65
CA ASP A 370 5.28 -3.40 -24.32
C ASP A 370 5.68 -3.33 -22.84
N LEU A 371 5.25 -4.34 -22.07
CA LEU A 371 5.47 -4.40 -20.63
C LEU A 371 6.96 -4.42 -20.27
N LYS A 372 7.74 -5.20 -21.01
CA LYS A 372 9.16 -5.39 -20.77
C LYS A 372 9.91 -4.07 -20.87
N LYS A 373 9.70 -3.36 -21.97
CA LYS A 373 10.31 -2.06 -22.22
C LYS A 373 9.90 -1.02 -21.17
N TYR A 374 8.63 -1.03 -20.75
CA TYR A 374 8.16 -0.12 -19.70
C TYR A 374 8.84 -0.42 -18.35
N HIS A 375 8.80 -1.69 -17.90
CA HIS A 375 9.36 -2.10 -16.61
C HIS A 375 10.89 -2.07 -16.55
N GLU A 376 11.60 -2.49 -17.59
CA GLU A 376 13.07 -2.47 -17.59
C GLU A 376 13.61 -1.05 -17.42
N ASN A 377 12.96 -0.07 -18.05
CA ASN A 377 13.31 1.34 -17.90
C ASN A 377 13.08 1.83 -16.46
N ASP A 378 11.93 1.49 -15.86
CA ASP A 378 11.61 1.91 -14.50
C ASP A 378 12.48 1.23 -13.45
N ILE A 379 12.69 -0.09 -13.55
CA ILE A 379 13.56 -0.84 -12.63
C ILE A 379 15.00 -0.37 -12.75
N ALA A 380 15.52 -0.16 -13.96
CA ALA A 380 16.87 0.38 -14.16
C ALA A 380 17.00 1.80 -13.59
N LYS A 381 15.97 2.64 -13.77
CA LYS A 381 15.91 3.96 -13.17
C LYS A 381 15.95 3.89 -11.64
N TYR A 382 15.15 3.02 -11.02
CA TYR A 382 15.18 2.81 -9.57
C TYR A 382 16.58 2.36 -9.14
N LYS A 383 17.13 1.27 -9.71
CA LYS A 383 18.47 0.76 -9.39
C LYS A 383 19.52 1.87 -9.41
N LYS A 384 19.57 2.66 -10.49
CA LYS A 384 20.51 3.79 -10.62
C LYS A 384 20.32 4.85 -9.53
N ILE A 385 19.08 5.20 -9.18
CA ILE A 385 18.79 6.14 -8.09
C ILE A 385 19.31 5.58 -6.76
N TYR A 386 19.01 4.32 -6.45
CA TYR A 386 19.45 3.69 -5.21
C TYR A 386 20.98 3.56 -5.15
N GLU A 387 21.65 3.14 -6.22
CA GLU A 387 23.13 3.01 -6.29
C GLU A 387 23.85 4.34 -6.10
N ASN A 388 23.39 5.41 -6.76
CA ASN A 388 23.96 6.75 -6.60
C ASN A 388 23.83 7.24 -5.15
N ASN A 389 22.66 7.05 -4.55
CA ASN A 389 22.41 7.46 -3.18
C ASN A 389 23.16 6.59 -2.16
N PHE A 390 23.36 5.30 -2.43
CA PHE A 390 24.19 4.41 -1.62
C PHE A 390 25.65 4.88 -1.59
N SER A 391 26.19 5.21 -2.77
CA SER A 391 27.55 5.74 -2.90
C SER A 391 27.73 7.05 -2.12
N TYR A 392 26.76 7.96 -2.24
CA TYR A 392 26.75 9.21 -1.46
C TYR A 392 26.67 8.96 0.05
N LEU A 393 25.80 8.05 0.49
CA LEU A 393 25.65 7.69 1.89
C LEU A 393 26.93 7.07 2.47
N LYS A 394 27.64 6.25 1.68
CA LYS A 394 28.94 5.68 2.05
C LYS A 394 29.97 6.77 2.31
N VAL A 395 30.11 7.73 1.39
CA VAL A 395 31.01 8.88 1.55
C VAL A 395 30.65 9.70 2.79
N LEU A 396 29.37 10.02 3.01
CA LEU A 396 28.96 10.76 4.20
C LEU A 396 29.22 9.99 5.50
N SER A 397 29.05 8.66 5.50
CA SER A 397 29.35 7.79 6.63
C SER A 397 30.85 7.77 6.94
N GLU A 398 31.70 7.66 5.92
CA GLU A 398 33.16 7.70 6.05
C GLU A 398 33.65 9.06 6.62
N ILE A 399 33.09 10.17 6.14
CA ILE A 399 33.38 11.52 6.65
C ILE A 399 33.00 11.62 8.15
N ASN A 400 31.80 11.15 8.53
CA ASN A 400 31.36 11.21 9.91
C ASN A 400 32.14 10.28 10.84
N TYR A 401 32.49 9.08 10.38
CA TYR A 401 33.37 8.16 11.12
C TYR A 401 34.74 8.81 11.37
N THR A 402 35.32 9.43 10.35
CA THR A 402 36.60 10.15 10.45
C THR A 402 36.52 11.31 11.45
N LYS A 403 35.48 12.14 11.38
CA LYS A 403 35.25 13.24 12.34
C LYS A 403 35.07 12.75 13.77
N ASN A 404 34.34 11.65 13.98
CA ASN A 404 34.16 11.06 15.31
C ASN A 404 35.47 10.49 15.86
N ASN A 405 36.27 9.82 15.03
CA ASN A 405 37.59 9.34 15.44
C ASN A 405 38.53 10.48 15.81
N GLN A 406 38.51 11.59 15.06
CA GLN A 406 39.26 12.80 15.42
C GLN A 406 38.83 13.37 16.78
N ARG A 407 37.51 13.42 17.05
CA ARG A 407 36.98 13.88 18.35
C ARG A 407 37.39 12.95 19.50
N LEU A 408 37.31 11.63 19.31
CA LEU A 408 37.75 10.64 20.29
C LEU A 408 39.25 10.75 20.57
N MET A 409 40.06 10.98 19.53
CA MET A 409 41.50 11.20 19.66
C MET A 409 41.79 12.45 20.51
N ILE A 410 41.14 13.59 20.21
CA ILE A 410 41.29 14.83 21.00
C ILE A 410 40.89 14.60 22.47
N LEU A 411 39.75 13.94 22.71
CA LEU A 411 39.30 13.63 24.07
C LEU A 411 40.29 12.74 24.81
N THR A 412 40.83 11.73 24.15
CA THR A 412 41.85 10.83 24.72
C THR A 412 43.11 11.60 25.09
N VAL A 413 43.57 12.53 24.25
CA VAL A 413 44.72 13.39 24.55
C VAL A 413 44.46 14.27 25.77
N ILE A 414 43.27 14.88 25.88
CA ILE A 414 42.89 15.69 27.04
C ILE A 414 42.88 14.85 28.32
N ILE A 415 42.28 13.65 28.29
CA ILE A 415 42.26 12.73 29.44
C ILE A 415 43.69 12.35 29.84
N SER A 416 44.57 12.04 28.89
CA SER A 416 45.97 11.72 29.17
C SER A 416 46.72 12.90 29.81
N ILE A 417 46.52 14.13 29.33
CA ILE A 417 47.12 15.34 29.92
C ILE A 417 46.63 15.51 31.37
N VAL A 418 45.32 15.40 31.61
CA VAL A 418 44.75 15.51 32.95
C VAL A 418 45.29 14.41 33.88
N ALA A 419 45.41 13.18 33.40
CA ALA A 419 45.95 12.07 34.19
C ALA A 419 47.42 12.32 34.58
N ILE A 420 48.23 12.89 33.68
CA ILE A 420 49.62 13.30 33.98
C ILE A 420 49.64 14.38 35.06
N PHE A 421 48.82 15.43 34.95
CA PHE A 421 48.74 16.47 35.97
C PHE A 421 48.29 15.93 37.33
N ILE A 422 47.30 15.05 37.38
CA ILE A 422 46.88 14.40 38.62
C ILE A 422 48.02 13.59 39.21
N SER A 423 48.73 12.80 38.38
CA SER A 423 49.84 11.96 38.84
C SER A 423 50.97 12.80 39.45
N ILE A 424 51.27 13.97 38.86
CA ILE A 424 52.25 14.93 39.38
C ILE A 424 51.77 15.58 40.69
N LEU A 425 50.48 15.84 40.85
CA LEU A 425 49.91 16.45 42.08
C LEU A 425 49.77 15.46 43.24
N THR A 426 49.70 14.16 42.94
CA THR A 426 49.58 13.08 43.95
C THR A 426 50.90 12.40 44.29
N ALA A 427 51.97 12.71 43.55
CA ALA A 427 53.35 12.35 43.86
C ALA A 427 53.98 13.45 44.73
#